data_AF-A0A538AQG6-F1
#
_entry.id   AF-A0A538AQG6-F1
#
_cell.length_a   1.000
_cell.length_b   1.000
_cell.length_c   1.000
_cell.angle_alpha   90.00
_cell.angle_beta   90.00
_cell.angle_gamma   90.00
#
_symmetry.space_group_name_H-M   'P 1'
#
loop_
_entity.id
_entity.type
_entity.pdbx_description
1 polymer ?
#
loop_
_entity_poly.entity_id
_entity_poly.type
_entity_poly.pdbx_seq_one_letter_code
_entity_poly.pdbx_strand_id
1 'polypeptide(L)'
;MVLACGPVVASVRPNGSIRWVTTLTGANLDAVVLDELGRTLAAGNVLVRIESDGSIDPTFSGVTLPSPAASVTVDGGRILVVAGGSIVGYDEAGTPDRSFGRDGVASFTGFSAESLDQLSNGSILAGGSRGDQAAVVRFLVGGTVDTTFGSAGIAAWGPGKASALAVNALATRANGAVDAAVLATGPIDSSAPRQEWLVQRLTPPGALGATADGPNDFFTPVDGGCLETVPTAIAEQPNGMAVVAGDACQDNVDGDVSSFVMRYTSRLRADAGEPLRVSATGRPAVHAQSVTLPVVVNGPCRLIARLRHLQGGTPVGRPLSASVLDVAGGRVLIRLRFSPLQLRRQVGYAVAVGAYDAPGFLVRLRR
;
A
#
# COMPACT_ATOMS: atom_id res chain seq x y z
N MET A 1 3.73 6.49 14.45
CA MET A 1 2.88 6.16 13.28
C MET A 1 1.46 5.97 13.77
N VAL A 2 0.47 6.29 12.96
CA VAL A 2 -0.94 5.97 13.20
C VAL A 2 -1.46 5.13 12.04
N LEU A 3 -2.44 4.29 12.32
CA LEU A 3 -3.08 3.37 11.37
C LEU A 3 -4.58 3.41 11.62
N ALA A 4 -5.37 3.37 10.55
CA ALA A 4 -6.81 3.15 10.62
C ALA A 4 -7.17 1.96 9.72
N CYS A 5 -8.02 1.07 10.20
CA CYS A 5 -8.53 -0.06 9.43
C CYS A 5 -9.87 -0.51 10.02
N GLY A 6 -10.93 -0.43 9.22
CA GLY A 6 -12.27 -0.78 9.69
C GLY A 6 -12.67 0.05 10.91
N PRO A 7 -13.09 -0.56 12.04
CA PRO A 7 -13.49 0.19 13.22
C PRO A 7 -12.30 0.58 14.12
N VAL A 8 -11.06 0.31 13.74
CA VAL A 8 -9.89 0.45 14.64
C VAL A 8 -8.97 1.56 14.18
N VAL A 9 -8.54 2.40 15.12
CA VAL A 9 -7.41 3.30 14.97
C VAL A 9 -6.35 2.93 16.00
N ALA A 10 -5.09 2.86 15.61
CA ALA A 10 -3.99 2.53 16.50
C ALA A 10 -2.79 3.45 16.30
N SER A 11 -2.14 3.83 17.41
CA SER A 11 -0.83 4.46 17.37
C SER A 11 0.25 3.43 17.66
N VAL A 12 1.29 3.41 16.83
CA VAL A 12 2.41 2.47 16.91
C VAL A 12 3.70 3.25 17.08
N ARG A 13 4.50 2.83 18.07
CA ARG A 13 5.83 3.37 18.34
C ARG A 13 6.83 2.90 17.28
N PRO A 14 7.97 3.61 17.08
CA PRO A 14 9.00 3.18 16.14
C PRO A 14 9.55 1.77 16.38
N ASN A 15 9.49 1.25 17.60
CA ASN A 15 9.89 -0.12 17.95
C ASN A 15 8.80 -1.18 17.66
N GLY A 16 7.70 -0.80 17.00
CA GLY A 16 6.58 -1.68 16.67
C GLY A 16 5.59 -1.93 17.82
N SER A 17 5.86 -1.44 19.03
CA SER A 17 4.91 -1.58 20.14
C SER A 17 3.71 -0.65 19.96
N ILE A 18 2.52 -1.16 20.26
CA ILE A 18 1.29 -0.37 20.27
C ILE A 18 1.35 0.62 21.43
N ARG A 19 1.07 1.90 21.15
CA ARG A 19 0.93 2.96 22.14
C ARG A 19 -0.48 2.98 22.70
N TRP A 20 -1.48 2.99 21.83
CA TRP A 20 -2.90 2.93 22.17
C TRP A 20 -3.68 2.36 20.98
N VAL A 21 -4.89 1.87 21.26
CA VAL A 21 -5.87 1.39 20.28
C VAL A 21 -7.23 1.96 20.66
N THR A 22 -7.94 2.50 19.68
CA THR A 22 -9.28 3.06 19.83
C THR A 22 -10.20 2.31 18.87
N THR A 23 -11.33 1.83 19.38
CA THR A 23 -12.34 1.12 18.58
C THR A 23 -13.62 1.94 18.48
N LEU A 24 -14.08 2.15 17.25
CA LEU A 24 -15.22 2.98 16.90
C LEU A 24 -16.30 2.08 16.28
N THR A 25 -17.25 1.65 17.10
CA THR A 25 -18.31 0.74 16.67
C THR A 25 -19.14 1.36 15.54
N GLY A 26 -19.29 0.63 14.43
CA GLY A 26 -20.03 1.09 13.24
C GLY A 26 -19.22 1.99 12.29
N ALA A 27 -17.99 2.35 12.66
CA ALA A 27 -17.07 3.01 11.75
C ALA A 27 -16.42 1.99 10.80
N ASN A 28 -16.21 2.40 9.56
CA ASN A 28 -15.35 1.77 8.59
C ASN A 28 -14.39 2.85 8.09
N LEU A 29 -13.17 2.85 8.64
CA LEU A 29 -12.13 3.86 8.43
C LEU A 29 -11.04 3.31 7.52
N ASP A 30 -10.65 4.15 6.56
CA ASP A 30 -9.68 3.79 5.52
C ASP A 30 -8.56 4.84 5.40
N ALA A 31 -8.79 6.08 5.84
CA ALA A 31 -7.82 7.17 5.77
C ALA A 31 -7.48 7.73 7.16
N VAL A 32 -6.22 8.10 7.37
CA VAL A 32 -5.74 8.63 8.65
C VAL A 32 -4.62 9.65 8.46
N VAL A 33 -4.61 10.69 9.29
CA VAL A 33 -3.55 11.71 9.32
C VAL A 33 -3.31 12.20 10.74
N LEU A 34 -2.09 12.67 11.00
CA LEU A 34 -1.75 13.39 12.23
C LEU A 34 -1.74 14.89 11.95
N ASP A 35 -2.29 15.67 12.87
CA ASP A 35 -2.11 17.12 12.83
C ASP A 35 -0.84 17.56 13.58
N GLU A 36 -0.55 18.86 13.55
CA GLU A 36 0.62 19.47 14.17
C GLU A 36 0.65 19.33 15.71
N LEU A 37 -0.51 19.11 16.33
CA LEU A 37 -0.64 18.90 17.77
C LEU A 37 -0.51 17.41 18.15
N GLY A 38 -0.31 16.52 17.17
CA GLY A 38 -0.21 15.09 17.37
C GLY A 38 -1.56 14.41 17.65
N ARG A 39 -2.67 15.10 17.36
CA ARG A 39 -4.01 14.49 17.33
C ARG A 39 -4.15 13.72 16.01
N THR A 40 -4.98 12.69 16.04
CA THR A 40 -5.25 11.83 14.88
C THR A 40 -6.61 12.17 14.30
N LEU A 41 -6.68 12.39 13.01
CA LEU A 41 -7.93 12.41 12.26
C LEU A 41 -8.05 11.12 11.48
N ALA A 42 -9.18 10.43 11.64
CA ALA A 42 -9.49 9.22 10.91
C ALA A 42 -10.80 9.41 10.15
N ALA A 43 -10.80 8.99 8.89
CA ALA A 43 -11.90 9.17 7.97
C ALA A 43 -12.25 7.87 7.24
N GLY A 44 -13.54 7.71 6.96
CA GLY A 44 -14.11 6.61 6.18
C GLY A 44 -15.59 6.87 5.97
N ASN A 45 -16.50 6.04 6.50
CA ASN A 45 -17.92 6.43 6.55
C ASN A 45 -18.23 7.54 7.59
N VAL A 46 -17.30 7.78 8.50
CA VAL A 46 -17.34 8.86 9.49
C VAL A 46 -16.02 9.63 9.51
N LEU A 47 -16.04 10.86 9.99
CA LEU A 47 -14.85 11.65 10.33
C LEU A 47 -14.79 11.82 11.85
N VAL A 48 -13.66 11.46 12.44
CA VAL A 48 -13.44 11.54 13.89
C VAL A 48 -12.06 12.09 14.22
N ARG A 49 -11.95 12.80 15.35
CA ARG A 49 -10.69 13.20 15.96
C ARG A 49 -10.42 12.38 17.21
N ILE A 50 -9.19 11.91 17.33
CA ILE A 50 -8.67 11.15 18.47
C ILE A 50 -7.48 11.92 19.04
N GLU A 51 -7.50 12.15 20.33
CA GLU A 51 -6.45 12.84 21.05
C GLU A 51 -5.15 12.04 21.06
N SER A 52 -4.04 12.71 21.39
CA SER A 52 -2.71 12.08 21.38
C SER A 52 -2.57 10.90 22.36
N ASP A 53 -3.48 10.79 23.33
CA ASP A 53 -3.59 9.70 24.31
C ASP A 53 -4.49 8.53 23.87
N GLY A 54 -5.20 8.67 22.73
CA GLY A 54 -6.11 7.66 22.19
C GLY A 54 -7.59 7.86 22.57
N SER A 55 -7.92 8.87 23.38
CA SER A 55 -9.32 9.21 23.67
C SER A 55 -10.00 9.88 22.46
N ILE A 56 -11.29 9.64 22.26
CA ILE A 56 -12.07 10.33 21.22
C ILE A 56 -12.30 11.76 21.70
N ASP A 57 -12.03 12.75 20.85
CA ASP A 57 -12.25 14.15 21.18
C ASP A 57 -13.77 14.47 21.21
N PRO A 58 -14.35 14.82 22.37
CA PRO A 58 -15.77 15.10 22.49
C PRO A 58 -16.18 16.46 21.91
N THR A 59 -15.22 17.36 21.64
CA THR A 59 -15.47 18.68 21.04
C THR A 59 -15.50 18.62 19.52
N PHE A 60 -15.06 17.49 18.95
CA PHE A 60 -15.13 17.25 17.51
C PHE A 60 -16.54 16.80 17.13
N SER A 61 -17.13 17.50 16.17
CA SER A 61 -18.40 17.11 15.59
C SER A 61 -18.19 15.78 14.87
N GLY A 62 -18.63 14.66 15.46
CA GLY A 62 -18.60 13.37 14.77
C GLY A 62 -19.46 13.45 13.51
N VAL A 63 -18.84 13.42 12.33
CA VAL A 63 -19.53 13.61 11.05
C VAL A 63 -19.78 12.27 10.39
N THR A 64 -21.02 11.98 9.99
CA THR A 64 -21.28 10.97 8.96
C THR A 64 -20.97 11.58 7.60
N LEU A 65 -20.02 10.98 6.88
CA LEU A 65 -19.62 11.48 5.58
C LEU A 65 -20.65 11.09 4.50
N PRO A 66 -20.89 11.93 3.49
CA PRO A 66 -21.86 11.65 2.43
C PRO A 66 -21.45 10.47 1.54
N SER A 67 -20.17 10.14 1.53
CA SER A 67 -19.55 9.01 0.85
C SER A 67 -18.32 8.59 1.68
N PRO A 68 -17.91 7.31 1.67
CA PRO A 68 -16.68 6.89 2.32
C PRO A 68 -15.48 7.73 1.88
N ALA A 69 -14.64 8.11 2.85
CA ALA A 69 -13.42 8.86 2.57
C ALA A 69 -12.37 7.98 1.90
N ALA A 70 -11.80 8.46 0.80
CA ALA A 70 -10.63 7.84 0.16
C ALA A 70 -9.32 8.38 0.75
N SER A 71 -9.31 9.64 1.20
CA SER A 71 -8.11 10.29 1.74
C SER A 71 -8.49 11.44 2.69
N VAL A 72 -7.60 11.77 3.62
CA VAL A 72 -7.75 12.89 4.56
C VAL A 72 -6.41 13.60 4.78
N THR A 73 -6.43 14.93 4.84
CA THR A 73 -5.29 15.76 5.22
C THR A 73 -5.73 16.96 6.07
N VAL A 74 -4.78 17.68 6.65
CA VAL A 74 -5.01 18.87 7.48
C VAL A 74 -4.17 20.03 6.96
N ASP A 75 -4.80 21.19 6.82
CA ASP A 75 -4.19 22.44 6.40
C ASP A 75 -4.53 23.56 7.40
N GLY A 76 -3.60 23.92 8.29
CA GLY A 76 -3.78 25.06 9.19
C GLY A 76 -5.06 25.03 10.03
N GLY A 77 -5.51 23.83 10.43
CA GLY A 77 -6.75 23.60 11.18
C GLY A 77 -7.96 23.25 10.32
N ARG A 78 -7.93 23.50 9.01
CA ARG A 78 -8.91 22.95 8.06
C ARG A 78 -8.63 21.48 7.80
N ILE A 79 -9.68 20.68 7.77
CA ILE A 79 -9.61 19.24 7.47
C ILE A 79 -10.18 19.03 6.07
N LEU A 80 -9.41 18.37 5.22
CA LEU A 80 -9.77 18.11 3.83
C LEU A 80 -9.97 16.62 3.63
N VAL A 81 -11.14 16.24 3.12
CA VAL A 81 -11.51 14.84 2.93
C VAL A 81 -11.86 14.59 1.47
N VAL A 82 -11.27 13.58 0.84
CA VAL A 82 -11.74 13.08 -0.46
C VAL A 82 -12.93 12.17 -0.22
N ALA A 83 -14.10 12.53 -0.76
CA ALA A 83 -15.30 11.72 -0.70
C ALA A 83 -16.10 11.88 -2.01
N GLY A 84 -16.53 10.76 -2.61
CA GLY A 84 -17.27 10.78 -3.87
C GLY A 84 -16.54 11.48 -5.03
N GLY A 85 -15.21 11.39 -5.08
CA GLY A 85 -14.38 11.99 -6.13
C GLY A 85 -14.12 13.49 -6.00
N SER A 86 -14.62 14.14 -4.94
CA SER A 86 -14.40 15.57 -4.66
C SER A 86 -13.72 15.77 -3.31
N ILE A 87 -13.19 16.98 -3.05
CA ILE A 87 -12.62 17.35 -1.76
C ILE A 87 -13.66 18.15 -0.98
N VAL A 88 -13.97 17.70 0.23
CA VAL A 88 -14.88 18.38 1.15
C VAL A 88 -14.08 18.98 2.30
N GLY A 89 -14.31 20.26 2.57
CA GLY A 89 -13.68 20.99 3.66
C GLY A 89 -14.49 20.93 4.96
N TYR A 90 -13.81 20.67 6.06
CA TYR A 90 -14.31 20.81 7.41
C TYR A 90 -13.41 21.74 8.21
N ASP A 91 -13.96 22.45 9.19
CA ASP A 91 -13.17 23.24 10.13
C ASP A 91 -12.51 22.36 11.19
N GLU A 92 -11.75 22.98 12.09
CA GLU A 92 -11.06 22.28 13.17
C GLU A 92 -12.04 21.56 14.13
N ALA A 93 -13.28 22.02 14.25
CA ALA A 93 -14.30 21.39 15.07
C ALA A 93 -15.06 20.28 14.32
N GLY A 94 -14.70 19.98 13.07
CA GLY A 94 -15.36 18.98 12.23
C GLY A 94 -16.67 19.47 11.62
N THR A 95 -16.98 20.76 11.65
CA THR A 95 -18.18 21.29 10.98
C THR A 95 -17.88 21.61 9.50
N PRO A 96 -18.85 21.51 8.58
CA PRO A 96 -18.60 21.80 7.16
C PRO A 96 -18.10 23.24 6.94
N ASP A 97 -16.91 23.37 6.35
CA ASP A 97 -16.31 24.67 6.06
C ASP A 97 -16.82 25.19 4.72
N ARG A 98 -17.87 26.02 4.75
CA ARG A 98 -18.49 26.61 3.56
C ARG A 98 -17.59 27.60 2.80
N SER A 99 -16.48 28.03 3.38
CA SER A 99 -15.51 28.91 2.71
C SER A 99 -14.55 28.17 1.78
N PHE A 100 -14.51 26.84 1.85
CA PHE A 100 -13.67 26.02 0.99
C PHE A 100 -14.34 25.73 -0.36
N GLY A 101 -13.62 25.99 -1.45
CA GLY A 101 -14.10 25.79 -2.81
C GLY A 101 -15.42 26.50 -3.06
N ARG A 102 -16.40 25.76 -3.59
CA ARG A 102 -17.78 26.21 -3.74
C ARG A 102 -18.67 25.50 -2.72
N ASP A 103 -19.22 26.25 -1.78
CA ASP A 103 -20.13 25.76 -0.74
C ASP A 103 -19.55 24.64 0.15
N GLY A 104 -18.22 24.61 0.32
CA GLY A 104 -17.48 23.61 1.08
C GLY A 104 -16.87 22.48 0.26
N VAL A 105 -16.96 22.55 -1.07
CA VAL A 105 -16.50 21.49 -1.97
C VAL A 105 -15.58 22.04 -3.05
N ALA A 106 -14.40 21.43 -3.20
CA ALA A 106 -13.52 21.63 -4.34
C ALA A 106 -13.60 20.41 -5.28
N SER A 107 -13.77 20.67 -6.57
CA SER A 107 -13.88 19.64 -7.60
C SER A 107 -13.36 20.14 -8.95
N PHE A 108 -13.16 19.21 -9.87
CA PHE A 108 -12.76 19.50 -11.24
C PHE A 108 -13.60 18.65 -12.20
N THR A 109 -14.17 19.27 -13.23
CA THR A 109 -15.11 18.58 -14.13
C THR A 109 -14.46 17.39 -14.85
N GLY A 110 -15.06 16.21 -14.68
CA GLY A 110 -14.59 14.96 -15.30
C GLY A 110 -13.39 14.32 -14.60
N PHE A 111 -12.99 14.82 -13.43
CA PHE A 111 -11.95 14.25 -12.58
C PHE A 111 -12.57 13.63 -11.33
N SER A 112 -12.08 12.46 -10.94
CA SER A 112 -12.41 11.80 -9.66
C SER A 112 -11.15 11.73 -8.81
N ALA A 113 -11.14 12.39 -7.67
CA ALA A 113 -10.06 12.32 -6.70
C ALA A 113 -10.12 11.02 -5.87
N GLU A 114 -8.95 10.47 -5.58
CA GLU A 114 -8.73 9.29 -4.72
C GLU A 114 -7.71 9.59 -3.60
N SER A 115 -6.74 10.48 -3.87
CA SER A 115 -5.67 10.82 -2.92
C SER A 115 -5.48 12.31 -2.77
N LEU A 116 -4.98 12.71 -1.59
CA LEU A 116 -4.57 14.08 -1.28
C LEU A 116 -3.13 14.14 -0.82
N ASP A 117 -2.48 15.24 -1.17
CA ASP A 117 -1.28 15.70 -0.51
C ASP A 117 -1.21 17.24 -0.55
N GLN A 118 -0.30 17.83 0.22
CA GLN A 118 -0.17 19.27 0.34
C GLN A 118 1.26 19.74 0.05
N LEU A 119 1.38 20.83 -0.71
CA LEU A 119 2.64 21.50 -0.96
C LEU A 119 2.99 22.43 0.21
N SER A 120 4.28 22.74 0.37
CA SER A 120 4.78 23.61 1.45
C SER A 120 4.23 25.04 1.44
N ASN A 121 3.67 25.49 0.32
CA ASN A 121 3.01 26.79 0.18
C ASN A 121 1.51 26.74 0.53
N GLY A 122 1.00 25.60 1.01
CA GLY A 122 -0.40 25.38 1.35
C GLY A 122 -1.28 24.92 0.18
N SER A 123 -0.79 24.94 -1.07
CA SER A 123 -1.55 24.41 -2.21
C SER A 123 -1.85 22.93 -2.03
N ILE A 124 -3.04 22.52 -2.48
CA ILE A 124 -3.57 21.16 -2.30
C ILE A 124 -3.42 20.42 -3.63
N LEU A 125 -2.94 19.18 -3.58
CA LEU A 125 -2.87 18.28 -4.73
C LEU A 125 -3.88 17.16 -4.54
N ALA A 126 -4.67 16.91 -5.57
CA ALA A 126 -5.58 15.77 -5.64
C ALA A 126 -5.14 14.83 -6.76
N GLY A 127 -4.88 13.57 -6.43
CA GLY A 127 -4.56 12.52 -7.38
C GLY A 127 -5.78 11.63 -7.62
N GLY A 128 -5.97 11.19 -8.86
CA GLY A 128 -7.00 10.21 -9.19
C GLY A 128 -7.04 9.94 -10.69
N SER A 129 -8.24 9.94 -11.27
CA SER A 129 -8.45 9.64 -12.69
C SER A 129 -9.28 10.69 -13.41
N ARG A 130 -9.05 10.80 -14.72
CA ARG A 130 -9.86 11.58 -15.66
C ARG A 130 -10.20 10.69 -16.85
N GLY A 131 -11.36 10.04 -16.81
CA GLY A 131 -11.67 8.98 -17.76
C GLY A 131 -10.73 7.79 -17.57
N ASP A 132 -9.97 7.45 -18.61
CA ASP A 132 -8.95 6.40 -18.61
C ASP A 132 -7.54 6.91 -18.26
N GLN A 133 -7.38 8.22 -18.03
CA GLN A 133 -6.11 8.86 -17.74
C GLN A 133 -5.85 8.94 -16.24
N ALA A 134 -4.59 8.79 -15.85
CA ALA A 134 -4.14 9.23 -14.54
C ALA A 134 -4.08 10.76 -14.54
N ALA A 135 -4.48 11.37 -13.43
CA ALA A 135 -4.55 12.81 -13.33
C ALA A 135 -4.20 13.32 -11.94
N VAL A 136 -3.60 14.51 -11.91
CA VAL A 136 -3.38 15.32 -10.71
C VAL A 136 -3.94 16.70 -10.96
N VAL A 137 -4.79 17.18 -10.05
CA VAL A 137 -5.32 18.55 -10.04
C VAL A 137 -4.69 19.30 -8.87
N ARG A 138 -4.26 20.54 -9.12
CA ARG A 138 -3.80 21.44 -8.04
C ARG A 138 -4.87 22.46 -7.72
N PHE A 139 -5.15 22.63 -6.43
CA PHE A 139 -6.01 23.66 -5.88
C PHE A 139 -5.17 24.63 -5.04
N LEU A 140 -5.59 25.88 -4.98
CA LEU A 140 -5.12 26.86 -4.01
C LEU A 140 -5.66 26.50 -2.61
N VAL A 141 -5.08 27.09 -1.56
CA VAL A 141 -5.49 26.90 -0.14
C VAL A 141 -7.00 27.02 0.06
N GLY A 142 -7.65 27.93 -0.68
CA GLY A 142 -9.10 28.15 -0.63
C GLY A 142 -9.96 27.14 -1.40
N GLY A 143 -9.38 26.10 -2.02
CA GLY A 143 -10.10 25.09 -2.80
C GLY A 143 -10.47 25.50 -4.22
N THR A 144 -10.01 26.65 -4.71
CA THR A 144 -10.13 27.04 -6.12
C THR A 144 -9.04 26.40 -6.96
N VAL A 145 -9.33 26.01 -8.20
CA VAL A 145 -8.35 25.39 -9.10
C VAL A 145 -7.20 26.35 -9.40
N ASP A 146 -5.97 25.90 -9.22
CA ASP A 146 -4.78 26.65 -9.62
C ASP A 146 -4.50 26.43 -11.11
N THR A 147 -4.94 27.37 -11.94
CA THR A 147 -4.80 27.27 -13.40
C THR A 147 -3.37 27.31 -13.92
N THR A 148 -2.38 27.57 -13.05
CA THR A 148 -0.94 27.56 -13.41
C THR A 148 -0.31 26.17 -13.35
N PHE A 149 -1.02 25.17 -12.83
CA PHE A 149 -0.56 23.78 -12.79
C PHE A 149 -0.99 23.01 -14.04
N GLY A 150 -0.05 22.30 -14.66
CA GLY A 150 -0.31 21.50 -15.85
C GLY A 150 -0.97 22.33 -16.96
N SER A 151 -2.07 21.82 -17.51
CA SER A 151 -2.92 22.53 -18.47
C SER A 151 -4.24 22.89 -17.79
N ALA A 152 -4.47 24.17 -17.53
CA ALA A 152 -5.67 24.70 -16.87
C ALA A 152 -5.96 24.07 -15.48
N GLY A 153 -4.90 23.79 -14.72
CA GLY A 153 -4.97 23.27 -13.35
C GLY A 153 -4.90 21.76 -13.21
N ILE A 154 -4.79 21.03 -14.33
CA ILE A 154 -4.70 19.58 -14.35
C ILE A 154 -3.48 19.10 -15.14
N ALA A 155 -2.76 18.15 -14.56
CA ALA A 155 -1.80 17.31 -15.24
C ALA A 155 -2.45 15.95 -15.46
N ALA A 156 -2.70 15.57 -16.71
CA ALA A 156 -3.27 14.26 -17.05
C ALA A 156 -2.44 13.60 -18.14
N TRP A 157 -2.30 12.27 -18.06
CA TRP A 157 -1.53 11.51 -19.02
C TRP A 157 -2.18 10.16 -19.29
N GLY A 158 -2.11 9.76 -20.56
CA GLY A 158 -2.82 8.60 -21.07
C GLY A 158 -2.23 7.26 -20.61
N PRO A 159 -3.02 6.19 -20.74
CA PRO A 159 -2.66 4.87 -20.24
C PRO A 159 -1.55 4.16 -21.03
N GLY A 160 -1.10 4.72 -22.16
CA GLY A 160 -0.10 4.09 -23.01
C GLY A 160 -0.64 2.77 -23.58
N LYS A 161 -0.17 1.63 -23.04
CA LYS A 161 -0.65 0.29 -23.37
C LYS A 161 -1.73 -0.24 -22.40
N ALA A 162 -1.95 0.42 -21.28
CA ALA A 162 -3.01 0.08 -20.33
C ALA A 162 -4.40 0.48 -20.87
N SER A 163 -5.46 -0.05 -20.26
CA SER A 163 -6.84 0.34 -20.53
C SER A 163 -7.30 1.53 -19.70
N ALA A 164 -6.76 1.70 -18.49
CA ALA A 164 -6.99 2.86 -17.64
C ALA A 164 -5.84 3.03 -16.64
N LEU A 165 -5.67 4.27 -16.15
CA LEU A 165 -4.78 4.61 -15.03
C LEU A 165 -5.53 5.38 -13.94
N ALA A 166 -5.12 5.21 -12.69
CA ALA A 166 -5.57 6.00 -11.56
C ALA A 166 -4.42 6.30 -10.59
N VAL A 167 -4.30 7.55 -10.12
CA VAL A 167 -3.32 7.91 -9.09
C VAL A 167 -3.88 7.59 -7.71
N ASN A 168 -3.35 6.53 -7.08
CA ASN A 168 -3.80 6.06 -5.76
C ASN A 168 -3.14 6.79 -4.60
N ALA A 169 -1.91 7.27 -4.77
CA ALA A 169 -1.19 7.97 -3.72
C ALA A 169 -0.26 9.03 -4.29
N LEU A 170 -0.07 10.10 -3.53
CA LEU A 170 0.82 11.22 -3.84
C LEU A 170 1.84 11.41 -2.73
N ALA A 171 3.03 11.87 -3.11
CA ALA A 171 4.05 12.36 -2.19
C ALA A 171 4.71 13.61 -2.77
N THR A 172 4.48 14.74 -2.13
CA THR A 172 5.19 15.98 -2.35
C THR A 172 6.62 15.84 -1.89
N ARG A 173 7.53 16.39 -2.69
CA ARG A 173 8.96 16.34 -2.44
C ARG A 173 9.45 17.68 -1.93
N ALA A 174 10.56 17.69 -1.19
CA ALA A 174 11.16 18.91 -0.64
C ALA A 174 11.50 19.97 -1.72
N ASN A 175 11.71 19.55 -2.97
CA ASN A 175 11.97 20.45 -4.10
C ASN A 175 10.70 20.90 -4.85
N GLY A 176 9.51 20.58 -4.35
CA GLY A 176 8.21 20.88 -4.94
C GLY A 176 7.77 19.95 -6.06
N ALA A 177 8.58 18.96 -6.46
CA ALA A 177 8.13 17.90 -7.36
C ALA A 177 7.14 16.97 -6.63
N VAL A 178 6.40 16.17 -7.39
CA VAL A 178 5.37 15.28 -6.84
C VAL A 178 5.59 13.88 -7.39
N ASP A 179 5.79 12.90 -6.50
CA ASP A 179 5.75 11.49 -6.86
C ASP A 179 4.29 10.99 -6.77
N ALA A 180 3.86 10.22 -7.77
CA ALA A 180 2.55 9.64 -7.88
C ALA A 180 2.69 8.13 -8.01
N ALA A 181 2.01 7.38 -7.15
CA ALA A 181 1.86 5.94 -7.29
C ALA A 181 0.55 5.66 -8.04
N VAL A 182 0.66 4.98 -9.17
CA VAL A 182 -0.41 4.88 -10.16
C VAL A 182 -0.74 3.42 -10.40
N LEU A 183 -2.01 3.09 -10.25
CA LEU A 183 -2.56 1.80 -10.66
C LEU A 183 -2.84 1.84 -12.16
N ALA A 184 -2.42 0.79 -12.87
CA ALA A 184 -2.62 0.60 -14.30
C ALA A 184 -3.40 -0.69 -14.54
N THR A 185 -4.54 -0.61 -15.21
CA THR A 185 -5.33 -1.81 -15.56
C THR A 185 -4.98 -2.29 -16.96
N GLY A 186 -4.77 -3.59 -17.14
CA GLY A 186 -4.19 -4.21 -18.33
C GLY A 186 -4.98 -4.03 -19.64
N PRO A 187 -4.41 -4.47 -20.78
CA PRO A 187 -5.00 -4.25 -22.10
C PRO A 187 -6.25 -5.13 -22.33
N ILE A 188 -7.17 -4.62 -23.17
CA ILE A 188 -8.47 -5.24 -23.50
C ILE A 188 -8.32 -6.60 -24.22
N ASP A 189 -7.13 -6.93 -24.76
CA ASP A 189 -6.90 -8.05 -25.68
C ASP A 189 -6.21 -9.29 -25.05
N SER A 190 -5.92 -9.28 -23.75
CA SER A 190 -5.35 -10.46 -23.06
C SER A 190 -6.43 -11.23 -22.30
N SER A 191 -6.37 -12.56 -22.35
CA SER A 191 -7.32 -13.48 -21.68
C SER A 191 -7.27 -13.43 -20.14
N ALA A 192 -6.46 -12.53 -19.56
CA ALA A 192 -6.38 -12.24 -18.13
C ALA A 192 -5.90 -10.79 -17.96
N PRO A 193 -6.81 -9.79 -17.79
CA PRO A 193 -6.40 -8.42 -17.54
C PRO A 193 -5.52 -8.38 -16.29
N ARG A 194 -4.35 -7.75 -16.38
CA ARG A 194 -3.38 -7.65 -15.28
C ARG A 194 -3.49 -6.28 -14.61
N GLN A 195 -3.43 -6.22 -13.29
CA GLN A 195 -3.23 -4.95 -12.58
C GLN A 195 -1.73 -4.73 -12.40
N GLU A 196 -1.20 -3.78 -13.15
CA GLU A 196 0.17 -3.30 -13.01
C GLU A 196 0.16 -1.98 -12.22
N TRP A 197 1.32 -1.52 -11.79
CA TRP A 197 1.44 -0.19 -11.23
C TRP A 197 2.76 0.44 -11.60
N LEU A 198 2.83 1.74 -11.42
CA LEU A 198 3.96 2.56 -11.82
C LEU A 198 4.12 3.75 -10.87
N VAL A 199 5.33 4.29 -10.81
CA VAL A 199 5.66 5.51 -10.10
C VAL A 199 6.01 6.57 -11.11
N GLN A 200 5.37 7.73 -11.01
CA GLN A 200 5.61 8.85 -11.90
C GLN A 200 5.94 10.10 -11.11
N ARG A 201 6.81 10.94 -11.67
CA ARG A 201 7.16 12.22 -11.08
C ARG A 201 6.66 13.36 -11.93
N LEU A 202 5.84 14.22 -11.33
CA LEU A 202 5.53 15.53 -11.86
C LEU A 202 6.56 16.56 -11.38
N THR A 203 6.86 17.50 -12.25
CA THR A 203 7.57 18.73 -11.89
C THR A 203 6.67 19.64 -11.04
N PRO A 204 7.21 20.63 -10.32
CA PRO A 204 6.38 21.57 -9.54
C PRO A 204 5.28 22.29 -10.36
N PRO A 205 5.51 22.66 -11.64
CA PRO A 205 4.44 23.20 -12.50
C PRO A 205 3.45 22.16 -13.03
N GLY A 206 3.61 20.88 -12.74
CA GLY A 206 2.68 19.83 -13.19
C GLY A 206 3.00 19.21 -14.55
N ALA A 207 4.16 19.50 -15.15
CA ALA A 207 4.60 18.73 -16.31
C ALA A 207 5.06 17.33 -15.86
N LEU A 208 4.64 16.28 -16.59
CA LEU A 208 5.09 14.92 -16.36
C LEU A 208 6.59 14.83 -16.69
N GLY A 209 7.39 14.44 -15.70
CA GLY A 209 8.83 14.31 -15.80
C GLY A 209 9.26 12.86 -15.99
N ALA A 210 9.78 12.24 -14.93
CA ALA A 210 10.30 10.88 -14.96
C ALA A 210 9.19 9.85 -14.69
N THR A 211 9.32 8.68 -15.30
CA THR A 211 8.45 7.51 -15.07
C THR A 211 9.30 6.32 -14.68
N ALA A 212 8.80 5.48 -13.80
CA ALA A 212 9.36 4.19 -13.46
C ALA A 212 8.24 3.16 -13.30
N ASP A 213 8.47 1.97 -13.82
CA ASP A 213 7.52 0.88 -13.66
C ASP A 213 7.60 0.30 -12.24
N GLY A 214 6.49 -0.29 -11.79
CA GLY A 214 6.51 -1.26 -10.72
C GLY A 214 7.41 -2.46 -11.05
N PRO A 215 7.75 -3.30 -10.07
CA PRO A 215 8.62 -4.43 -10.29
C PRO A 215 7.93 -5.50 -11.15
N ASN A 216 8.55 -5.88 -12.26
CA ASN A 216 8.06 -7.00 -13.10
C ASN A 216 8.32 -8.39 -12.46
N ASP A 217 9.29 -8.47 -11.53
CA ASP A 217 9.90 -9.76 -11.11
C ASP A 217 9.92 -9.99 -9.59
N PHE A 218 9.51 -9.03 -8.76
CA PHE A 218 9.78 -9.10 -7.30
C PHE A 218 8.70 -9.83 -6.50
N PHE A 219 7.50 -10.05 -7.06
CA PHE A 219 6.43 -10.81 -6.41
C PHE A 219 6.08 -12.07 -7.18
N THR A 220 6.85 -13.13 -6.97
CA THR A 220 6.38 -14.49 -7.28
C THR A 220 6.40 -15.32 -5.99
N PRO A 221 5.42 -15.12 -5.09
CA PRO A 221 5.30 -15.97 -3.91
C PRO A 221 4.71 -17.31 -4.36
N VAL A 222 5.57 -18.16 -4.93
CA VAL A 222 5.36 -19.57 -5.27
C VAL A 222 4.34 -19.84 -6.39
N ASP A 223 4.74 -20.70 -7.34
CA ASP A 223 3.97 -21.27 -8.47
C ASP A 223 2.45 -21.07 -8.41
N GLY A 224 1.95 -20.05 -9.13
CA GLY A 224 0.51 -19.76 -9.17
C GLY A 224 0.07 -18.41 -9.74
N GLY A 225 0.98 -17.46 -9.99
CA GLY A 225 0.64 -16.21 -10.68
C GLY A 225 -0.07 -15.17 -9.82
N CYS A 226 0.61 -14.61 -8.82
CA CYS A 226 0.18 -13.32 -8.28
C CYS A 226 0.42 -12.26 -9.38
N LEU A 227 -0.66 -11.69 -9.90
CA LEU A 227 -0.66 -10.76 -11.03
C LEU A 227 -1.30 -9.40 -10.69
N GLU A 228 -1.64 -9.16 -9.42
CA GLU A 228 -2.31 -7.95 -8.95
C GLU A 228 -1.56 -7.36 -7.75
N THR A 229 -1.04 -6.16 -7.94
CA THR A 229 -0.42 -5.37 -6.87
C THR A 229 -0.98 -3.96 -6.95
N VAL A 230 -1.42 -3.42 -5.81
CA VAL A 230 -2.06 -2.12 -5.72
C VAL A 230 -1.19 -1.22 -4.84
N PRO A 231 -0.58 -0.15 -5.39
CA PRO A 231 0.09 0.82 -4.54
C PRO A 231 -0.97 1.60 -3.75
N THR A 232 -0.78 1.66 -2.44
CA THR A 232 -1.70 2.38 -1.54
C THR A 232 -1.03 3.57 -0.86
N ALA A 233 0.30 3.60 -0.80
CA ALA A 233 1.04 4.71 -0.22
C ALA A 233 2.37 4.94 -0.91
N ILE A 234 2.81 6.20 -0.95
CA ILE A 234 4.14 6.62 -1.39
C ILE A 234 4.65 7.73 -0.46
N ALA A 235 5.95 7.76 -0.19
CA ALA A 235 6.58 8.79 0.62
C ALA A 235 8.02 9.10 0.18
N GLU A 236 8.42 10.37 0.30
CA GLU A 236 9.82 10.77 0.18
C GLU A 236 10.58 10.44 1.48
N GLN A 237 11.76 9.84 1.33
CA GLN A 237 12.70 9.60 2.42
C GLN A 237 13.64 10.80 2.60
N PRO A 238 14.21 11.07 3.80
CA PRO A 238 15.10 12.21 4.05
C PRO A 238 16.34 12.31 3.14
N ASN A 239 16.75 11.20 2.53
CA ASN A 239 17.84 11.13 1.56
C ASN A 239 17.40 11.40 0.11
N GLY A 240 16.16 11.84 -0.11
CA GLY A 240 15.56 12.10 -1.41
C GLY A 240 15.15 10.84 -2.18
N MET A 241 15.17 9.66 -1.57
CA MET A 241 14.62 8.44 -2.16
C MET A 241 13.10 8.40 -2.00
N ALA A 242 12.43 7.49 -2.69
CA ALA A 242 11.00 7.23 -2.51
C ALA A 242 10.79 5.81 -1.97
N VAL A 243 9.77 5.63 -1.15
CA VAL A 243 9.25 4.32 -0.74
C VAL A 243 7.80 4.22 -1.14
N VAL A 244 7.41 3.08 -1.72
CA VAL A 244 6.04 2.75 -2.06
C VAL A 244 5.64 1.54 -1.23
N ALA A 245 4.43 1.58 -0.66
CA ALA A 245 3.82 0.44 -0.01
C ALA A 245 2.47 0.14 -0.65
N GLY A 246 2.03 -1.09 -0.51
CA GLY A 246 0.78 -1.51 -1.10
C GLY A 246 0.39 -2.93 -0.76
N ASP A 247 -0.74 -3.33 -1.31
CA ASP A 247 -1.26 -4.68 -1.19
C ASP A 247 -0.86 -5.50 -2.42
N ALA A 248 -0.51 -6.74 -2.16
CA ALA A 248 -0.29 -7.78 -3.15
C ALA A 248 -1.35 -8.86 -2.96
N CYS A 249 -1.59 -9.65 -4.01
CA CYS A 249 -2.61 -10.70 -4.01
C CYS A 249 -2.59 -11.55 -2.74
N GLN A 250 -3.78 -12.06 -2.40
CA GLN A 250 -3.94 -13.09 -1.41
C GLN A 250 -3.03 -14.27 -1.76
N ASP A 251 -2.17 -14.69 -0.83
CA ASP A 251 -1.30 -15.84 -1.03
C ASP A 251 -2.20 -17.05 -1.31
N ASN A 252 -2.15 -17.60 -2.54
CA ASN A 252 -2.90 -18.79 -2.94
C ASN A 252 -2.61 -20.00 -2.03
N VAL A 253 -1.51 -19.92 -1.27
CA VAL A 253 -1.20 -20.82 -0.18
C VAL A 253 -2.07 -20.45 1.02
N ASP A 254 -1.78 -19.41 1.80
CA ASP A 254 -2.42 -19.25 3.12
C ASP A 254 -3.75 -18.46 3.16
N GLY A 255 -4.16 -17.82 2.07
CA GLY A 255 -5.34 -16.95 2.07
C GLY A 255 -5.08 -15.59 2.73
N ASP A 256 -3.83 -15.25 3.01
CA ASP A 256 -3.45 -13.97 3.60
C ASP A 256 -3.11 -12.96 2.50
N VAL A 257 -3.63 -11.74 2.59
CA VAL A 257 -3.18 -10.63 1.73
C VAL A 257 -1.73 -10.33 2.09
N SER A 258 -0.84 -10.43 1.10
CA SER A 258 0.55 -10.03 1.29
C SER A 258 0.65 -8.52 1.09
N SER A 259 1.44 -7.82 1.88
CA SER A 259 1.77 -6.42 1.60
C SER A 259 3.16 -6.32 1.01
N PHE A 260 3.42 -5.27 0.23
CA PHE A 260 4.74 -4.96 -0.31
C PHE A 260 5.28 -3.63 0.18
N VAL A 261 6.60 -3.54 0.20
CA VAL A 261 7.33 -2.27 0.34
C VAL A 261 8.44 -2.27 -0.70
N MET A 262 8.49 -1.23 -1.53
CA MET A 262 9.51 -1.05 -2.56
C MET A 262 10.19 0.29 -2.42
N ARG A 263 11.50 0.32 -2.62
CA ARG A 263 12.30 1.54 -2.57
C ARG A 263 12.74 1.94 -3.97
N TYR A 264 12.81 3.25 -4.19
CA TYR A 264 13.25 3.87 -5.42
C TYR A 264 14.28 4.94 -5.11
N THR A 265 15.33 4.99 -5.92
CA THR A 265 16.33 6.08 -5.91
C THR A 265 15.66 7.43 -6.18
N SER A 266 16.41 8.52 -5.93
CA SER A 266 15.95 9.88 -6.23
C SER A 266 15.66 10.14 -7.72
N ARG A 267 16.04 9.23 -8.62
CA ARG A 267 15.71 9.27 -10.05
C ARG A 267 14.65 8.24 -10.46
N LEU A 268 13.88 7.74 -9.48
CA LEU A 268 12.87 6.69 -9.64
C LEU A 268 13.38 5.36 -10.22
N ARG A 269 14.68 5.06 -10.12
CA ARG A 269 15.15 3.69 -10.40
C ARG A 269 14.86 2.81 -9.19
N ALA A 270 14.39 1.58 -9.38
CA ALA A 270 14.26 0.61 -8.30
C ALA A 270 15.57 0.53 -7.50
N ASP A 271 15.48 0.73 -6.18
CA ASP A 271 16.57 0.56 -5.22
C ASP A 271 16.43 -0.81 -4.56
N ALA A 272 16.51 -1.85 -5.39
CA ALA A 272 16.48 -3.23 -4.96
C ALA A 272 17.80 -3.91 -5.37
N GLY A 273 18.30 -4.78 -4.49
CA GLY A 273 19.41 -5.66 -4.82
C GLY A 273 18.98 -6.76 -5.81
N GLU A 274 19.87 -7.73 -6.03
CA GLU A 274 19.52 -8.92 -6.81
C GLU A 274 18.28 -9.62 -6.22
N PRO A 275 17.29 -10.02 -7.06
CA PRO A 275 16.10 -10.71 -6.57
C PRO A 275 16.48 -11.95 -5.76
N LEU A 276 15.83 -12.12 -4.61
CA LEU A 276 16.02 -13.31 -3.80
C LEU A 276 15.46 -14.53 -4.55
N ARG A 277 16.29 -15.53 -4.76
CA ARG A 277 15.94 -16.78 -5.45
C ARG A 277 16.09 -17.94 -4.48
N VAL A 278 15.05 -18.74 -4.37
CA VAL A 278 15.09 -20.06 -3.75
C VAL A 278 14.83 -21.12 -4.80
N SER A 279 15.62 -22.18 -4.80
CA SER A 279 15.45 -23.28 -5.75
C SER A 279 15.66 -24.61 -5.06
N ALA A 280 14.72 -25.54 -5.26
CA ALA A 280 14.90 -26.92 -4.85
C ALA A 280 16.04 -27.56 -5.64
N THR A 281 17.03 -28.13 -4.96
CA THR A 281 18.16 -28.82 -5.61
C THR A 281 17.99 -30.33 -5.67
N GLY A 282 16.81 -30.83 -5.34
CA GLY A 282 16.48 -32.26 -5.33
C GLY A 282 15.01 -32.49 -5.06
N ARG A 283 14.60 -33.77 -5.10
CA ARG A 283 13.24 -34.16 -4.74
C ARG A 283 13.05 -34.16 -3.22
N PRO A 284 11.84 -33.89 -2.71
CA PRO A 284 11.55 -34.08 -1.29
C PRO A 284 11.79 -35.53 -0.87
N ALA A 285 12.51 -35.75 0.23
CA ALA A 285 12.70 -37.06 0.82
C ALA A 285 11.72 -37.24 1.99
N VAL A 286 10.94 -38.32 1.94
CA VAL A 286 9.95 -38.65 2.96
C VAL A 286 10.54 -39.64 3.95
N HIS A 287 10.49 -39.28 5.23
CA HIS A 287 10.80 -40.14 6.37
C HIS A 287 9.54 -40.33 7.21
N ALA A 288 9.56 -41.29 8.15
CA ALA A 288 8.37 -41.72 8.90
C ALA A 288 7.52 -40.58 9.52
N GLN A 289 8.14 -39.45 9.91
CA GLN A 289 7.47 -38.30 10.53
C GLN A 289 7.97 -36.95 9.99
N SER A 290 8.70 -36.95 8.86
CA SER A 290 9.19 -35.70 8.29
C SER A 290 9.46 -35.77 6.80
N VAL A 291 9.21 -34.67 6.11
CA VAL A 291 9.71 -34.42 4.75
C VAL A 291 10.92 -33.51 4.84
N THR A 292 11.97 -33.84 4.11
CA THR A 292 13.12 -32.96 3.93
C THR A 292 13.22 -32.51 2.48
N LEU A 293 13.63 -31.26 2.27
CA LEU A 293 13.82 -30.69 0.93
C LEU A 293 15.11 -29.86 0.91
N PRO A 294 16.13 -30.27 0.13
CA PRO A 294 17.31 -29.44 -0.06
C PRO A 294 16.98 -28.28 -1.00
N VAL A 295 17.32 -27.07 -0.58
CA VAL A 295 17.19 -25.85 -1.37
C VAL A 295 18.50 -25.09 -1.41
N VAL A 296 18.66 -24.23 -2.42
CA VAL A 296 19.70 -23.21 -2.49
C VAL A 296 19.04 -21.84 -2.50
N VAL A 297 19.63 -20.92 -1.75
CA VAL A 297 19.22 -19.52 -1.70
C VAL A 297 20.41 -18.63 -2.08
N ASN A 298 20.19 -17.59 -2.88
CA ASN A 298 21.24 -16.67 -3.32
C ASN A 298 21.57 -15.52 -2.35
N GLY A 299 20.93 -15.46 -1.17
CA GLY A 299 21.18 -14.40 -0.19
C GLY A 299 20.57 -14.67 1.18
N PRO A 300 20.85 -13.79 2.17
CA PRO A 300 20.25 -13.87 3.49
C PRO A 300 18.74 -13.65 3.44
N CYS A 301 17.98 -14.51 4.10
CA CYS A 301 16.53 -14.46 4.06
C CYS A 301 15.86 -15.21 5.21
N ARG A 302 14.56 -15.00 5.36
CA ARG A 302 13.67 -15.91 6.08
C ARG A 302 13.02 -16.86 5.08
N LEU A 303 13.32 -18.15 5.21
CA LEU A 303 12.65 -19.21 4.48
C LEU A 303 11.40 -19.65 5.22
N ILE A 304 10.31 -19.81 4.49
CA ILE A 304 9.07 -20.41 4.97
C ILE A 304 8.71 -21.56 4.05
N ALA A 305 8.64 -22.77 4.60
CA ALA A 305 8.25 -23.96 3.87
C ALA A 305 6.98 -24.56 4.46
N ARG A 306 6.11 -25.09 3.59
CA ARG A 306 4.81 -25.64 3.98
C ARG A 306 4.54 -26.95 3.24
N LEU A 307 4.06 -27.96 3.96
CA LEU A 307 3.59 -29.23 3.39
C LEU A 307 2.07 -29.20 3.22
N ARG A 308 1.57 -29.48 2.01
CA ARG A 308 0.14 -29.38 1.68
C ARG A 308 -0.37 -30.56 0.86
N HIS A 309 -1.69 -30.77 0.93
CA HIS A 309 -2.40 -31.69 0.06
C HIS A 309 -2.49 -31.13 -1.36
N LEU A 310 -2.48 -32.01 -2.36
CA LEU A 310 -2.78 -31.69 -3.74
C LEU A 310 -4.19 -32.15 -4.12
N GLN A 311 -4.92 -31.31 -4.82
CA GLN A 311 -6.17 -31.66 -5.50
C GLN A 311 -6.05 -31.23 -6.96
N GLY A 312 -6.09 -32.19 -7.89
CA GLY A 312 -5.89 -31.91 -9.32
C GLY A 312 -4.51 -31.35 -9.68
N GLY A 313 -3.49 -31.54 -8.82
CA GLY A 313 -2.16 -30.97 -9.00
C GLY A 313 -1.95 -29.62 -8.31
N THR A 314 -3.00 -29.02 -7.76
CA THR A 314 -2.94 -27.72 -7.07
C THR A 314 -2.88 -27.91 -5.55
N PRO A 315 -1.97 -27.22 -4.83
CA PRO A 315 -1.96 -27.22 -3.36
C PRO A 315 -3.26 -26.65 -2.79
N VAL A 316 -3.92 -27.37 -1.89
CA VAL A 316 -5.20 -26.95 -1.26
C VAL A 316 -5.22 -27.18 0.24
N GLY A 317 -6.08 -26.43 0.93
CA GLY A 317 -6.32 -26.54 2.37
C GLY A 317 -5.19 -25.97 3.24
N ARG A 318 -5.38 -26.01 4.57
CA ARG A 318 -4.36 -25.54 5.52
C ARG A 318 -3.09 -26.41 5.46
N PRO A 319 -1.90 -25.83 5.71
CA PRO A 319 -0.67 -26.59 5.72
C PRO A 319 -0.67 -27.63 6.83
N LEU A 320 -0.25 -28.86 6.50
CA LEU A 320 -0.09 -29.98 7.44
C LEU A 320 1.10 -29.78 8.36
N SER A 321 2.09 -29.03 7.87
CA SER A 321 3.32 -28.70 8.55
C SER A 321 3.88 -27.41 7.95
N ALA A 322 4.49 -26.59 8.80
CA ALA A 322 5.24 -25.42 8.39
C ALA A 322 6.60 -25.40 9.09
N SER A 323 7.60 -24.84 8.42
CA SER A 323 8.94 -24.63 8.95
C SER A 323 9.42 -23.24 8.56
N VAL A 324 9.96 -22.50 9.53
CA VAL A 324 10.49 -21.15 9.34
C VAL A 324 11.96 -21.16 9.74
N LEU A 325 12.82 -20.64 8.87
CA LEU A 325 14.27 -20.65 9.09
C LEU A 325 14.89 -19.34 8.58
N ASP A 326 15.64 -18.66 9.44
CA ASP A 326 16.48 -17.54 9.02
C ASP A 326 17.84 -18.09 8.54
N VAL A 327 18.24 -17.75 7.32
CA VAL A 327 19.45 -18.26 6.66
C VAL A 327 20.28 -17.14 6.09
N ALA A 328 21.60 -17.34 6.01
CA ALA A 328 22.52 -16.37 5.41
C ALA A 328 22.62 -16.48 3.88
N GLY A 329 21.94 -17.46 3.27
CA GLY A 329 22.11 -17.90 1.89
C GLY A 329 22.87 -19.23 1.78
N GLY A 330 23.00 -19.75 0.56
CA GLY A 330 23.65 -21.03 0.27
C GLY A 330 22.72 -22.23 0.35
N ARG A 331 23.29 -23.41 0.59
CA ARG A 331 22.56 -24.68 0.68
C ARG A 331 21.90 -24.84 2.04
N VAL A 332 20.60 -25.13 2.01
CA VAL A 332 19.77 -25.28 3.21
C VAL A 332 18.96 -26.57 3.08
N LEU A 333 18.88 -27.33 4.16
CA LEU A 333 17.98 -28.48 4.24
C LEU A 333 16.75 -28.11 5.05
N ILE A 334 15.62 -27.94 4.36
CA ILE A 334 14.33 -27.69 5.00
C ILE A 334 13.82 -28.99 5.58
N ARG A 335 13.25 -28.95 6.80
CA ARG A 335 12.59 -30.10 7.44
C ARG A 335 11.19 -29.72 7.90
N LEU A 336 10.21 -30.45 7.41
CA LEU A 336 8.79 -30.33 7.75
C LEU A 336 8.38 -31.56 8.56
N ARG A 337 7.89 -31.38 9.78
CA ARG A 337 7.46 -32.48 10.65
C ARG A 337 5.95 -32.63 10.64
N PHE A 338 5.46 -33.86 10.54
CA PHE A 338 4.03 -34.17 10.52
C PHE A 338 3.76 -35.44 11.34
N SER A 339 2.52 -35.58 11.80
CA SER A 339 2.04 -36.82 12.41
C SER A 339 1.78 -37.87 11.32
N PRO A 340 2.17 -39.15 11.48
CA PRO A 340 1.96 -40.20 10.48
C PRO A 340 0.49 -40.33 10.02
N LEU A 341 -0.46 -40.00 10.89
CA LEU A 341 -1.90 -40.03 10.61
C LEU A 341 -2.36 -38.94 9.62
N GLN A 342 -1.54 -37.92 9.40
CA GLN A 342 -1.84 -36.81 8.49
C GLN A 342 -1.54 -37.15 7.02
N LEU A 343 -0.66 -38.13 6.76
CA LEU A 343 -0.38 -38.59 5.40
C LEU A 343 -1.28 -39.78 5.03
N ARG A 344 -2.14 -39.57 4.03
CA ARG A 344 -3.05 -40.59 3.49
C ARG A 344 -2.41 -41.22 2.25
N ARG A 345 -2.54 -42.55 2.14
CA ARG A 345 -2.16 -43.27 0.92
C ARG A 345 -2.97 -42.75 -0.26
N GLN A 346 -2.35 -42.65 -1.43
CA GLN A 346 -2.95 -42.19 -2.70
C GLN A 346 -3.34 -40.69 -2.77
N VAL A 347 -2.95 -39.87 -1.78
CA VAL A 347 -3.10 -38.42 -1.86
C VAL A 347 -1.77 -37.79 -2.30
N GLY A 348 -1.83 -36.85 -3.25
CA GLY A 348 -0.67 -36.06 -3.65
C GLY A 348 -0.32 -35.01 -2.60
N TYR A 349 0.97 -34.68 -2.48
CA TYR A 349 1.45 -33.65 -1.57
C TYR A 349 2.46 -32.74 -2.28
N ALA A 350 2.46 -31.46 -1.92
CA ALA A 350 3.45 -30.50 -2.38
C ALA A 350 4.15 -29.83 -1.19
N VAL A 351 5.42 -29.49 -1.41
CA VAL A 351 6.18 -28.61 -0.52
C VAL A 351 6.30 -27.27 -1.24
N ALA A 352 5.62 -26.26 -0.70
CA ALA A 352 5.77 -24.87 -1.13
C ALA A 352 6.89 -24.22 -0.30
N VAL A 353 7.79 -23.49 -0.97
CA VAL A 353 8.90 -22.77 -0.32
C VAL A 353 8.87 -21.32 -0.77
N GLY A 354 8.69 -20.41 0.18
CA GLY A 354 8.87 -18.98 0.01
C GLY A 354 10.17 -18.52 0.68
N ALA A 355 10.80 -17.51 0.10
CA ALA A 355 11.96 -16.84 0.67
C ALA A 355 11.67 -15.34 0.71
N TYR A 356 11.90 -14.73 1.86
CA TYR A 356 11.64 -13.31 2.08
C TYR A 356 12.94 -12.65 2.47
N ASP A 357 13.28 -11.52 1.83
CA ASP A 357 14.39 -10.69 2.26
C ASP A 357 14.05 -10.12 3.64
N ALA A 358 14.36 -10.88 4.67
CA ALA A 358 14.29 -10.40 6.02
C ALA A 358 15.68 -9.87 6.37
N PRO A 359 15.98 -8.58 6.20
CA PRO A 359 16.56 -7.92 7.34
C PRO A 359 15.43 -7.87 8.34
N GLY A 360 15.36 -8.86 9.24
CA GLY A 360 14.58 -8.71 10.45
C GLY A 360 15.14 -7.50 11.19
N PHE A 361 14.65 -6.29 10.88
CA PHE A 361 14.89 -5.11 11.68
C PHE A 361 14.05 -5.26 12.95
N LEU A 362 14.48 -6.19 13.81
CA LEU A 362 14.37 -5.96 15.23
C LEU A 362 15.34 -4.80 15.48
N VAL A 363 14.82 -3.57 15.52
CA VAL A 363 15.57 -2.40 15.95
C VAL A 363 15.92 -2.62 17.43
N ARG A 364 17.01 -3.36 17.69
CA ARG A 364 17.70 -3.28 18.97
C ARG A 364 18.46 -1.96 18.94
N LEU A 365 17.84 -0.93 19.50
CA LEU A 365 18.56 0.25 19.96
C LEU A 365 19.71 -0.25 20.84
N ARG A 366 20.94 -0.07 20.38
CA ARG A 366 22.12 -0.20 21.25
C ARG A 366 21.99 0.90 22.30
N ARG A 367 22.13 0.52 23.58
CA ARG A 367 22.17 1.48 24.70
C ARG A 367 23.28 2.49 24.51
#